data_AF-A0A8T5BS74-F1
#
_entry.id   AF-A0A8T5BS74-F1
#
_cell.length_a   1.000
_cell.length_b   1.000
_cell.length_c   1.000
_cell.angle_alpha   90.00
_cell.angle_beta   90.00
_cell.angle_gamma   90.00
#
_symmetry.space_group_name_H-M   'P 1'
#
loop_
_entity.id
_entity.type
_entity.pdbx_description
1 polymer ?
#
loop_
_entity_poly.entity_id
_entity_poly.type
_entity_poly.pdbx_seq_one_letter_code
_entity_poly.pdbx_strand_id
1 'polypeptide(L)'
;MERKNNILEGSTSSLSLFFPSRTRKYVRLTGEQAYESLNNILSEVSSLKKPLSTQKESLMSKARLNGFFGATVTVKVLPEGDVSSIDLVFSYKRAVYASLLICAAVILLEFMVFRNMFTILGIALIIPLIYTANSSANNFLNLVNGTLPLIEKEFAQKALLADRERWKAQPKDTEALYRKLSEKHTKTWGNTKVLEYKVSEYQKLGLTRSEAIRKTAEEEGVD
;
A
#
# COMPACT_ATOMS: atom_id res chain seq x y z
N MET A 1 9.97 -45.10 5.49
CA MET A 1 9.48 -44.42 6.72
C MET A 1 9.40 -42.94 6.41
N GLU A 2 8.17 -42.46 6.40
CA GLU A 2 7.68 -41.26 5.74
C GLU A 2 7.68 -40.09 6.74
N ARG A 3 8.43 -39.01 6.49
CA ARG A 3 8.28 -37.75 7.23
C ARG A 3 7.27 -36.86 6.52
N LYS A 4 6.02 -36.93 6.97
CA LYS A 4 5.01 -35.90 6.73
C LYS A 4 5.33 -34.69 7.59
N ASN A 5 5.84 -33.62 6.98
CA ASN A 5 5.80 -32.28 7.58
C ASN A 5 4.57 -31.58 7.01
N ASN A 6 3.56 -31.44 7.87
CA ASN A 6 2.33 -30.72 7.63
C ASN A 6 2.64 -29.24 7.37
N ILE A 7 2.45 -28.81 6.12
CA ILE A 7 2.22 -27.41 5.78
C ILE A 7 0.74 -27.17 5.99
N LEU A 8 0.38 -26.64 7.15
CA LEU A 8 -0.94 -26.07 7.39
C LEU A 8 -0.82 -24.96 8.44
N GLU A 9 -0.27 -23.81 8.05
CA GLU A 9 -0.68 -22.56 8.67
C GLU A 9 -1.50 -21.80 7.61
N GLY A 10 -2.77 -22.15 7.60
CA GLY A 10 -3.80 -21.35 6.97
C GLY A 10 -3.76 -19.95 7.56
N SER A 11 -4.05 -18.98 6.70
CA SER A 11 -4.44 -17.62 7.04
C SER A 11 -5.40 -17.65 8.23
N THR A 12 -4.86 -17.42 9.42
CA THR A 12 -5.67 -17.11 10.59
C THR A 12 -6.26 -15.74 10.30
N SER A 13 -7.53 -15.75 9.92
CA SER A 13 -8.45 -14.62 10.02
C SER A 13 -8.46 -14.18 11.47
N SER A 14 -7.42 -13.46 11.90
CA SER A 14 -7.40 -12.85 13.20
C SER A 14 -8.62 -11.92 13.23
N LEU A 15 -9.51 -12.16 14.19
CA LEU A 15 -10.51 -11.18 14.61
C LEU A 15 -9.73 -9.99 15.18
N SER A 16 -9.13 -9.17 14.32
CA SER A 16 -8.62 -7.87 14.71
C SER A 16 -9.86 -7.00 14.97
N LEU A 17 -10.28 -6.99 16.23
CA LEU A 17 -11.17 -5.97 16.79
C LEU A 17 -10.54 -4.55 16.72
N PHE A 18 -9.30 -4.45 16.26
CA PHE A 18 -8.62 -3.20 15.99
C PHE A 18 -9.26 -2.51 14.78
N PHE A 19 -9.97 -1.42 15.05
CA PHE A 19 -10.41 -0.48 14.03
C PHE A 19 -9.18 0.24 13.48
N PRO A 20 -8.76 -0.04 12.23
CA PRO A 20 -7.65 0.69 11.65
C PRO A 20 -8.04 2.16 11.58
N SER A 21 -7.28 3.04 12.24
CA SER A 21 -7.53 4.48 12.22
C SER A 21 -6.62 5.19 11.22
N ARG A 22 -5.34 4.79 11.21
CA ARG A 22 -4.32 5.30 10.30
C ARG A 22 -3.30 4.22 9.98
N THR A 23 -2.96 4.10 8.71
CA THR A 23 -1.91 3.20 8.23
C THR A 23 -1.04 3.96 7.25
N ARG A 24 0.27 3.97 7.47
CA ARG A 24 1.24 4.54 6.53
C ARG A 24 2.05 3.42 5.89
N LYS A 25 2.24 3.49 4.58
CA LYS A 25 3.09 2.58 3.81
C LYS A 25 4.04 3.36 2.92
N TYR A 26 5.19 2.76 2.64
CA TYR A 26 6.16 3.29 1.68
C TYR A 26 6.16 2.38 0.47
N VAL A 27 6.13 2.98 -0.71
CA VAL A 27 6.16 2.25 -1.97
C VAL A 27 7.21 2.78 -2.93
N ARG A 28 7.78 1.87 -3.72
CA ARG A 28 8.75 2.20 -4.78
C ARG A 28 8.05 2.56 -6.08
N LEU A 29 7.19 3.57 -6.00
CA LEU A 29 6.41 4.11 -7.11
C LEU A 29 6.49 5.63 -7.07
N THR A 30 6.40 6.26 -8.24
CA THR A 30 6.25 7.72 -8.31
C THR A 30 4.90 8.13 -7.72
N GLY A 31 4.80 9.39 -7.26
CA GLY A 31 3.58 9.89 -6.60
C GLY A 31 2.34 9.73 -7.49
N GLU A 32 2.47 9.97 -8.79
CA GLU A 32 1.39 9.80 -9.75
C GLU A 32 0.99 8.33 -9.95
N GLN A 33 1.96 7.43 -10.10
CA GLN A 33 1.72 6.00 -10.28
C GLN A 33 1.07 5.37 -9.05
N ALA A 34 1.57 5.72 -7.86
CA ALA A 34 1.00 5.27 -6.60
C ALA A 34 -0.44 5.79 -6.44
N TYR A 35 -0.69 7.06 -6.79
CA TYR A 35 -2.02 7.66 -6.73
C TYR A 35 -3.00 6.99 -7.70
N GLU A 36 -2.61 6.77 -8.95
CA GLU A 36 -3.46 6.13 -9.95
C GLU A 36 -3.80 4.68 -9.55
N SER A 37 -2.80 3.93 -9.10
CA SER A 37 -2.96 2.56 -8.62
C SER A 37 -3.93 2.48 -7.45
N LEU A 38 -3.76 3.36 -6.46
CA LEU A 38 -4.67 3.43 -5.31
C LEU A 38 -6.06 3.87 -5.70
N ASN A 39 -6.19 4.80 -6.65
CA ASN A 39 -7.49 5.25 -7.12
C ASN A 39 -8.24 4.14 -7.88
N ASN A 40 -7.51 3.28 -8.61
CA ASN A 40 -8.08 2.09 -9.25
C ASN A 40 -8.62 1.11 -8.20
N ILE A 41 -7.82 0.75 -7.20
CA ILE A 41 -8.25 -0.10 -6.06
C ILE A 41 -9.44 0.54 -5.33
N LEU A 42 -9.39 1.85 -5.11
CA LEU A 42 -10.45 2.59 -4.43
C LEU A 42 -11.77 2.55 -5.21
N SER A 43 -11.72 2.65 -6.53
CA SER A 43 -12.90 2.61 -7.39
C SER A 43 -13.54 1.22 -7.47
N GLU A 44 -12.74 0.16 -7.30
CA GLU A 44 -13.22 -1.22 -7.20
C GLU A 44 -14.00 -1.46 -5.90
N VAL A 45 -13.51 -0.93 -4.78
CA VAL A 45 -14.10 -1.16 -3.44
C VAL A 45 -15.19 -0.14 -3.09
N SER A 46 -15.18 1.03 -3.74
CA SER A 46 -16.17 2.07 -3.50
C SER A 46 -17.50 1.71 -4.16
N SER A 47 -18.56 1.64 -3.35
CA SER A 47 -19.94 1.48 -3.86
C SER A 47 -20.40 2.67 -4.72
N LEU A 48 -19.70 3.80 -4.64
CA LEU A 48 -19.86 4.92 -5.55
C LEU A 48 -18.75 4.88 -6.60
N LYS A 49 -19.13 4.74 -7.88
CA LYS A 49 -18.24 4.85 -9.06
C LYS A 49 -17.45 6.17 -9.13
N LYS A 50 -17.75 7.14 -8.27
CA LYS A 50 -17.01 8.40 -8.14
C LYS A 50 -16.49 8.57 -6.71
N PRO A 51 -15.20 8.90 -6.53
CA PRO A 51 -14.68 9.30 -5.24
C PRO A 51 -15.42 10.54 -4.72
N LEU A 52 -15.52 10.64 -3.39
CA LEU A 52 -16.24 11.71 -2.71
C LEU A 52 -15.60 13.08 -2.93
N SER A 53 -14.29 13.09 -3.13
CA SER A 53 -13.50 14.25 -3.53
C SER A 53 -12.17 13.74 -4.09
N THR A 54 -11.81 14.24 -5.26
CA THR A 54 -10.50 14.03 -5.89
C THR A 54 -9.82 15.37 -5.95
N GLN A 55 -8.75 15.55 -5.19
CA GLN A 55 -7.86 16.68 -5.36
C GLN A 55 -6.58 16.16 -6.00
N LYS A 56 -6.55 16.19 -7.34
CA LYS A 56 -5.45 15.66 -8.15
C LYS A 56 -4.14 16.40 -7.87
N GLU A 57 -4.20 17.71 -7.60
CA GLU A 57 -3.03 18.53 -7.26
C GLU A 57 -2.38 18.14 -5.93
N SER A 58 -3.14 17.61 -4.97
CA SER A 58 -2.63 17.21 -3.66
C SER A 58 -2.51 15.69 -3.50
N LEU A 59 -2.65 14.94 -4.60
CA LEU A 59 -2.66 13.46 -4.65
C LEU A 59 -3.50 12.85 -3.51
N MET A 60 -4.68 13.43 -3.28
CA MET A 60 -5.56 13.07 -2.18
C MET A 60 -6.91 12.65 -2.73
N SER A 61 -7.35 11.46 -2.33
CA SER A 61 -8.65 10.90 -2.70
C SER A 61 -9.39 10.41 -1.48
N LYS A 62 -10.70 10.62 -1.46
CA LYS A 62 -11.58 10.19 -0.37
C LYS A 62 -12.69 9.33 -0.93
N ALA A 63 -12.94 8.16 -0.35
CA ALA A 63 -14.06 7.32 -0.77
C ALA A 63 -14.75 6.63 0.41
N ARG A 64 -15.95 6.12 0.12
CA ARG A 64 -16.75 5.34 1.06
C ARG A 64 -16.51 3.86 0.78
N LEU A 65 -16.12 3.14 1.81
CA LEU A 65 -15.98 1.70 1.76
C LEU A 65 -17.33 1.10 2.15
N ASN A 66 -17.90 0.28 1.28
CA ASN A 66 -19.08 -0.55 1.55
C ASN A 66 -20.35 0.21 2.06
N GLY A 67 -20.99 0.99 1.18
CA GLY A 67 -22.36 1.48 1.37
C GLY A 67 -22.56 2.63 2.38
N PHE A 68 -23.75 2.66 3.02
CA PHE A 68 -24.23 3.79 3.83
C PHE A 68 -23.55 3.87 5.22
N PHE A 69 -23.30 2.72 5.84
CA PHE A 69 -22.75 2.61 7.20
C PHE A 69 -21.27 2.26 7.27
N GLY A 70 -20.61 2.02 6.13
CA GLY A 70 -19.21 1.62 6.10
C GLY A 70 -18.23 2.76 6.37
N ALA A 71 -16.94 2.39 6.49
CA ALA A 71 -15.87 3.33 6.81
C ALA A 71 -15.62 4.30 5.65
N THR A 72 -15.19 5.52 5.97
CA THR A 72 -14.69 6.46 4.96
C THR A 72 -13.17 6.41 4.98
N VAL A 73 -12.54 6.11 3.85
CA VAL A 73 -11.08 6.16 3.72
C VAL A 73 -10.65 7.44 3.04
N THR A 74 -9.58 8.02 3.54
CA THR A 74 -8.87 9.15 2.95
C THR A 74 -7.47 8.67 2.63
N VAL A 75 -7.16 8.66 1.33
CA VAL A 75 -5.87 8.27 0.78
C VAL A 75 -5.10 9.52 0.45
N LYS A 76 -3.88 9.64 0.97
CA LYS A 76 -2.95 10.73 0.64
C LYS A 76 -1.65 10.11 0.18
N VAL A 77 -1.20 10.48 -1.02
CA VAL A 77 0.11 10.09 -1.53
C VAL A 77 1.05 11.26 -1.43
N LEU A 78 2.21 11.04 -0.82
CA LEU A 78 3.27 12.02 -0.64
C LEU A 78 4.49 11.53 -1.45
N PRO A 79 4.87 12.23 -2.53
CA PRO A 79 6.07 11.87 -3.28
C PRO A 79 7.32 12.22 -2.48
N GLU A 80 8.26 11.29 -2.38
CA GLU A 80 9.55 11.39 -1.69
C GLU A 80 10.68 11.01 -2.66
N GLY A 81 10.74 11.68 -3.82
CA GLY A 81 11.64 11.33 -4.92
C GLY A 81 11.12 10.15 -5.72
N ASP A 82 11.90 9.08 -5.82
CA ASP A 82 11.56 7.85 -6.55
C ASP A 82 10.66 6.88 -5.75
N VAL A 83 10.39 7.23 -4.49
CA VAL A 83 9.48 6.50 -3.60
C VAL A 83 8.33 7.40 -3.20
N SER A 84 7.21 6.81 -2.80
CA SER A 84 6.04 7.55 -2.31
C SER A 84 5.59 6.98 -0.98
N SER A 85 5.23 7.87 -0.05
CA SER A 85 4.55 7.47 1.18
C SER A 85 3.03 7.60 1.01
N ILE A 86 2.32 6.51 1.31
CA ILE A 86 0.88 6.40 1.23
C ILE A 86 0.33 6.47 2.66
N ASP A 87 -0.50 7.46 2.93
CA ASP A 87 -1.21 7.63 4.19
C ASP A 87 -2.69 7.26 3.98
N LEU A 88 -3.14 6.23 4.69
CA LEU A 88 -4.51 5.74 4.69
C LEU A 88 -5.14 6.11 6.03
N VAL A 89 -6.10 7.03 6.01
CA VAL A 89 -6.83 7.47 7.20
C VAL A 89 -8.28 7.02 7.11
N PHE A 90 -8.73 6.25 8.10
CA PHE A 90 -10.09 5.72 8.15
C PHE A 90 -10.93 6.51 9.15
N SER A 91 -12.16 6.82 8.76
CA SER A 91 -13.13 7.58 9.55
C SER A 91 -14.43 6.80 9.68
N TYR A 92 -14.80 6.51 10.93
CA TYR A 92 -16.01 5.78 11.32
C TYR A 92 -17.16 6.69 11.77
N LYS A 93 -17.06 8.01 11.55
CA LYS A 93 -18.04 9.01 12.01
C LYS A 93 -19.49 8.62 11.71
N ARG A 94 -19.75 8.00 10.56
CA ARG A 94 -21.09 7.58 10.14
C ARG A 94 -21.65 6.44 10.96
N ALA A 95 -20.84 5.40 11.18
CA ALA A 95 -21.21 4.30 12.07
C ALA A 95 -21.47 4.84 13.49
N VAL A 96 -20.61 5.75 13.98
CA VAL A 96 -20.79 6.42 15.28
C VAL A 96 -22.10 7.21 15.34
N TYR A 97 -22.39 8.06 14.35
CA TYR A 97 -23.64 8.83 14.33
C TYR A 97 -24.88 7.93 14.19
N ALA A 98 -24.81 6.87 13.39
CA ALA A 98 -25.89 5.90 13.25
C ALA A 98 -26.14 5.15 14.58
N SER A 99 -25.08 4.71 15.26
CA SER A 99 -25.20 4.09 16.58
C SER A 99 -25.78 5.05 17.63
N LEU A 100 -25.36 6.32 17.62
CA LEU A 100 -25.91 7.34 18.52
C LEU A 100 -27.41 7.59 18.27
N LEU A 101 -27.84 7.63 17.00
CA LEU A 101 -29.26 7.74 16.64
C LEU A 101 -30.06 6.54 17.14
N ILE A 102 -29.51 5.32 17.02
CA ILE A 102 -30.15 4.11 17.55
C ILE A 102 -30.27 4.19 19.07
N CYS A 103 -29.20 4.57 19.78
CA CYS A 103 -29.25 4.74 21.23
C CYS A 103 -30.30 5.77 21.66
N ALA A 104 -30.35 6.93 21.00
CA ALA A 104 -31.34 7.96 21.29
C ALA A 104 -32.78 7.48 21.06
N ALA A 105 -33.02 6.76 19.96
CA ALA A 105 -34.33 6.18 19.67
C ALA A 105 -34.75 5.13 20.70
N VAL A 106 -33.81 4.29 21.16
CA VAL A 106 -34.07 3.28 22.20
C VAL A 106 -34.42 3.94 23.53
N ILE A 107 -33.66 4.96 23.96
CA ILE A 107 -33.93 5.70 25.20
C ILE A 107 -35.31 6.38 25.16
N LEU A 108 -35.65 7.02 24.04
CA LEU A 108 -36.97 7.64 23.85
C LEU A 108 -38.10 6.61 23.90
N LEU A 109 -37.91 5.44 23.30
CA LEU A 109 -38.89 4.36 23.27
C LEU A 109 -39.07 3.72 24.66
N GLU A 110 -37.98 3.54 25.40
CA GLU A 110 -37.98 3.07 26.78
C GLU A 110 -38.74 4.03 27.69
N PHE A 111 -38.50 5.35 27.55
CA PHE A 111 -39.22 6.38 28.30
C PHE A 111 -40.72 6.37 27.99
N MET A 112 -41.11 6.15 26.74
CA MET A 112 -42.51 6.18 26.31
C MET A 112 -43.30 4.91 26.73
N VAL A 113 -42.65 3.75 26.70
CA VAL A 113 -43.32 2.43 26.90
C VAL A 113 -43.05 1.85 28.30
N PHE A 114 -42.16 2.46 29.10
CA PHE A 114 -41.79 2.01 30.46
C PHE A 114 -41.34 0.53 30.51
N ARG A 115 -40.65 0.05 29.46
CA ARG A 115 -40.28 -1.37 29.32
C ARG A 115 -38.82 -1.54 28.87
N ASN A 116 -38.01 -2.23 29.67
CA ASN A 116 -36.58 -2.49 29.43
C ASN A 116 -36.26 -3.52 28.31
N MET A 117 -37.24 -3.94 27.50
CA MET A 117 -36.99 -4.92 26.44
C MET A 117 -36.27 -4.32 25.22
N PHE A 118 -36.32 -2.99 25.05
CA PHE A 118 -35.75 -2.32 23.88
C PHE A 118 -34.22 -2.17 23.94
N THR A 119 -33.62 -2.26 25.12
CA THR A 119 -32.16 -2.18 25.28
C THR A 119 -31.44 -3.28 24.50
N ILE A 120 -31.93 -4.53 24.61
CA ILE A 120 -31.35 -5.69 23.92
C ILE A 120 -31.50 -5.51 22.39
N LEU A 121 -32.65 -5.02 21.94
CA LEU A 121 -32.91 -4.75 20.53
C LEU A 121 -31.98 -3.67 19.98
N GLY A 122 -31.74 -2.60 20.75
CA GLY A 122 -30.79 -1.55 20.41
C GLY A 122 -29.36 -2.07 20.22
N ILE A 123 -28.88 -2.87 21.19
CA ILE A 123 -27.55 -3.50 21.11
C ILE A 123 -27.46 -4.42 19.89
N ALA A 124 -28.51 -5.21 19.63
CA ALA A 124 -28.57 -6.11 18.47
C ALA A 124 -28.47 -5.38 17.12
N LEU A 125 -28.91 -4.12 17.02
CA LEU A 125 -28.77 -3.30 15.82
C LEU A 125 -27.39 -2.63 15.69
N ILE A 126 -26.73 -2.32 16.81
CA ILE A 126 -25.43 -1.64 16.81
C ILE A 126 -24.30 -2.60 16.42
N ILE A 127 -24.35 -3.86 16.87
CA ILE A 127 -23.28 -4.84 16.62
C ILE A 127 -23.02 -5.03 15.10
N PRO A 128 -24.03 -5.27 14.25
CA PRO A 128 -23.84 -5.38 12.80
C PRO A 128 -23.28 -4.11 12.16
N LEU A 129 -23.66 -2.92 12.63
CA LEU A 129 -23.15 -1.65 12.12
C LEU A 129 -21.65 -1.50 12.39
N ILE A 130 -21.23 -1.81 13.61
CA ILE A 130 -19.82 -1.78 14.01
C ILE A 130 -19.03 -2.81 13.19
N TYR A 131 -19.56 -4.02 13.05
CA TYR A 131 -18.94 -5.09 12.28
C TYR A 131 -18.76 -4.73 10.81
N THR A 132 -19.82 -4.22 10.16
CA THR A 132 -19.79 -3.85 8.73
C THR A 132 -18.79 -2.71 8.48
N ALA A 133 -18.74 -1.72 9.36
CA ALA A 133 -17.77 -0.64 9.27
C ALA A 133 -16.33 -1.13 9.43
N ASN A 134 -16.05 -1.99 10.42
CA ASN A 134 -14.70 -2.55 10.63
C ASN A 134 -14.27 -3.45 9.45
N SER A 135 -15.15 -4.37 9.05
CA SER A 135 -14.89 -5.29 7.93
C SER A 135 -14.62 -4.54 6.63
N SER A 136 -15.34 -3.43 6.36
CA SER A 136 -15.08 -2.61 5.18
C SER A 136 -13.65 -2.03 5.13
N ALA A 137 -13.13 -1.58 6.27
CA ALA A 137 -11.78 -1.03 6.36
C ALA A 137 -10.72 -2.12 6.25
N ASN A 138 -10.92 -3.25 6.94
CA ASN A 138 -10.01 -4.39 6.89
C ASN A 138 -9.95 -5.03 5.50
N ASN A 139 -11.08 -5.14 4.79
CA ASN A 139 -11.12 -5.65 3.42
C ASN A 139 -10.32 -4.74 2.48
N PHE A 140 -10.50 -3.42 2.59
CA PHE A 140 -9.71 -2.47 1.79
C PHE A 140 -8.21 -2.57 2.10
N LEU A 141 -7.83 -2.65 3.37
CA LEU A 141 -6.43 -2.85 3.75
C LEU A 141 -5.86 -4.15 3.20
N ASN A 142 -6.61 -5.25 3.26
CA ASN A 142 -6.19 -6.53 2.72
C ASN A 142 -5.99 -6.47 1.19
N LEU A 143 -6.88 -5.78 0.48
CA LEU A 143 -6.73 -5.55 -0.96
C LEU A 143 -5.49 -4.72 -1.27
N VAL A 144 -5.28 -3.61 -0.58
CA VAL A 144 -4.06 -2.79 -0.75
C VAL A 144 -2.81 -3.62 -0.40
N ASN A 145 -2.84 -4.41 0.68
CA ASN A 145 -1.71 -5.23 1.09
C ASN A 145 -1.38 -6.33 0.07
N GLY A 146 -2.38 -6.89 -0.61
CA GLY A 146 -2.18 -7.92 -1.63
C GLY A 146 -1.81 -7.37 -3.00
N THR A 147 -2.40 -6.25 -3.41
CA THR A 147 -2.24 -5.68 -4.76
C THR A 147 -1.03 -4.78 -4.91
N LEU A 148 -0.71 -3.97 -3.89
CA LEU A 148 0.34 -2.98 -3.97
C LEU A 148 1.73 -3.58 -4.27
N PRO A 149 2.16 -4.70 -3.64
CA PRO A 149 3.44 -5.33 -3.98
C PRO A 149 3.50 -5.89 -5.41
N LEU A 150 2.35 -6.34 -5.94
CA LEU A 150 2.26 -6.84 -7.32
C LEU A 150 2.48 -5.69 -8.31
N ILE A 151 1.81 -4.56 -8.05
CA ILE A 151 1.95 -3.35 -8.85
C ILE A 151 3.39 -2.84 -8.80
N GLU A 152 4.00 -2.76 -7.61
CA GLU A 152 5.42 -2.39 -7.48
C GLU A 152 6.35 -3.29 -8.31
N LYS A 153 6.11 -4.60 -8.29
CA LYS A 153 6.91 -5.55 -9.07
C LYS A 153 6.76 -5.33 -10.57
N GLU A 154 5.53 -5.09 -11.06
CA GLU A 154 5.28 -4.79 -12.47
C GLU A 154 5.95 -3.49 -12.91
N PHE A 155 5.89 -2.44 -12.10
CA PHE A 155 6.56 -1.18 -12.40
C PHE A 155 8.08 -1.32 -12.37
N ALA A 156 8.64 -2.04 -11.40
CA ALA A 156 10.07 -2.35 -11.38
C ALA A 156 10.49 -3.10 -12.64
N GLN A 157 9.71 -4.08 -13.09
CA GLN A 157 9.98 -4.81 -14.32
C GLN A 157 9.92 -3.92 -15.57
N LYS A 158 8.91 -3.03 -15.67
CA LYS A 158 8.81 -2.07 -16.78
C LYS A 158 10.00 -1.10 -16.80
N ALA A 159 10.43 -0.60 -15.65
CA ALA A 159 11.61 0.26 -15.54
C ALA A 159 12.87 -0.48 -16.02
N LEU A 160 13.06 -1.73 -15.62
CA LEU A 160 14.18 -2.55 -16.07
C LEU A 160 14.18 -2.79 -17.60
N LEU A 161 13.01 -3.01 -18.20
CA LEU A 161 12.90 -3.15 -19.64
C LEU A 161 13.24 -1.84 -20.37
N ALA A 162 12.78 -0.70 -19.86
CA ALA A 162 13.11 0.61 -20.42
C ALA A 162 14.62 0.90 -20.32
N ASP A 163 15.25 0.59 -19.18
CA ASP A 163 16.71 0.71 -19.00
C ASP A 163 17.46 -0.17 -20.00
N ARG A 164 17.02 -1.42 -20.20
CA ARG A 164 17.61 -2.33 -21.21
C ARG A 164 17.54 -1.77 -22.62
N GLU A 165 16.40 -1.23 -23.03
CA GLU A 165 16.26 -0.63 -24.35
C GLU A 165 17.16 0.62 -24.50
N ARG A 166 17.24 1.48 -23.49
CA ARG A 166 18.19 2.59 -23.45
C ARG A 166 19.64 2.12 -23.57
N TRP A 167 19.98 1.04 -22.88
CA TRP A 167 21.34 0.50 -22.88
C TRP A 167 21.73 -0.14 -24.21
N LYS A 168 20.78 -0.78 -24.89
CA LYS A 168 20.96 -1.27 -26.26
C LYS A 168 21.14 -0.12 -27.25
N ALA A 169 20.36 0.96 -27.11
CA ALA A 169 20.46 2.13 -27.99
C ALA A 169 21.80 2.85 -27.85
N GLN A 170 22.40 2.82 -26.67
CA GLN A 170 23.67 3.47 -26.39
C GLN A 170 24.66 2.48 -25.77
N PRO A 171 25.29 1.58 -26.54
CA PRO A 171 26.25 0.64 -25.99
C PRO A 171 27.44 1.42 -25.39
N LYS A 172 27.73 1.18 -24.11
CA LYS A 172 28.91 1.72 -23.41
C LYS A 172 29.87 0.59 -23.09
N ASP A 173 31.16 0.90 -23.06
CA ASP A 173 32.19 -0.04 -22.61
C ASP A 173 32.07 -0.27 -21.10
N THR A 174 31.55 -1.45 -20.75
CA THR A 174 31.29 -1.84 -19.36
C THR A 174 32.57 -2.03 -18.56
N GLU A 175 33.68 -2.40 -19.20
CA GLU A 175 34.96 -2.61 -18.52
C GLU A 175 35.59 -1.26 -18.12
N ALA A 176 35.51 -0.27 -19.02
CA ALA A 176 35.91 1.09 -18.72
C ALA A 176 35.09 1.70 -17.57
N LEU A 177 33.76 1.47 -17.55
CA LEU A 177 32.89 1.91 -16.46
C LEU A 177 33.26 1.23 -15.13
N TYR A 178 33.48 -0.08 -15.14
CA TYR A 178 33.87 -0.82 -13.94
C TYR A 178 35.22 -0.34 -13.38
N ARG A 179 36.20 -0.04 -14.24
CA ARG A 179 37.50 0.50 -13.81
C ARG A 179 37.34 1.86 -13.14
N LYS A 180 36.59 2.79 -13.74
CA LYS A 180 36.29 4.11 -13.15
C LYS A 180 35.58 3.99 -11.80
N LEU A 181 34.57 3.12 -11.71
CA LEU A 181 33.86 2.85 -10.46
C LEU A 181 34.78 2.26 -9.39
N SER A 182 35.63 1.31 -9.75
CA SER A 182 36.59 0.67 -8.84
C SER A 182 37.60 1.69 -8.30
N GLU A 183 38.12 2.57 -9.15
CA GLU A 183 38.99 3.68 -8.72
C GLU A 183 38.27 4.63 -7.76
N LYS A 184 37.02 5.02 -8.05
CA LYS A 184 36.22 5.90 -7.19
C LYS A 184 35.93 5.28 -5.82
N HIS A 185 35.52 4.01 -5.78
CA HIS A 185 35.26 3.26 -4.55
C HIS A 185 36.52 3.04 -3.74
N THR A 186 37.63 2.71 -4.39
CA THR A 186 38.94 2.59 -3.71
C THR A 186 39.40 3.92 -3.12
N LYS A 187 39.23 5.04 -3.85
CA LYS A 187 39.56 6.38 -3.33
C LYS A 187 38.68 6.79 -2.14
N THR A 188 37.41 6.41 -2.15
CA THR A 188 36.43 6.90 -1.18
C THR A 188 36.33 5.98 0.06
N TRP A 189 36.42 4.65 -0.12
CA TRP A 189 36.17 3.63 0.91
C TRP A 189 37.39 2.71 1.13
N GLY A 190 38.48 2.89 0.38
CA GLY A 190 39.71 2.09 0.48
C GLY A 190 39.60 0.67 -0.12
N ASN A 191 38.44 0.28 -0.65
CA ASN A 191 38.22 -1.04 -1.26
C ASN A 191 37.05 -1.03 -2.25
N THR A 192 36.88 -2.13 -2.99
CA THR A 192 35.80 -2.35 -3.97
C THR A 192 34.65 -3.22 -3.44
N LYS A 193 34.66 -3.63 -2.16
CA LYS A 193 33.64 -4.56 -1.63
C LYS A 193 32.22 -4.00 -1.73
N VAL A 194 32.09 -2.69 -1.61
CA VAL A 194 30.81 -1.99 -1.67
C VAL A 194 30.27 -1.94 -3.09
N LEU A 195 31.16 -1.74 -4.06
CA LEU A 195 30.84 -1.85 -5.48
C LEU A 195 30.38 -3.27 -5.82
N GLU A 196 31.14 -4.30 -5.41
CA GLU A 196 30.78 -5.70 -5.63
C GLU A 196 29.45 -6.07 -4.97
N TYR A 197 29.22 -5.57 -3.75
CA TYR A 197 27.94 -5.74 -3.06
C TYR A 197 26.79 -5.14 -3.88
N LYS A 198 26.89 -3.88 -4.33
CA LYS A 198 25.87 -3.23 -5.16
C LYS A 198 25.61 -3.99 -6.47
N VAL A 199 26.67 -4.39 -7.17
CA VAL A 199 26.56 -5.17 -8.41
C VAL A 199 25.83 -6.49 -8.15
N SER A 200 26.18 -7.19 -7.07
CA SER A 200 25.53 -8.45 -6.70
C SER A 200 24.05 -8.28 -6.34
N GLU A 201 23.67 -7.17 -5.69
CA GLU A 201 22.28 -6.85 -5.38
C GLU A 201 21.46 -6.62 -6.66
N TYR A 202 22.00 -5.90 -7.63
CA TYR A 202 21.35 -5.75 -8.93
C TYR A 202 21.25 -7.06 -9.70
N GLN A 203 22.24 -7.95 -9.59
CA GLN A 203 22.15 -9.27 -10.20
C GLN A 203 21.03 -10.13 -9.59
N LYS A 204 20.81 -10.05 -8.28
CA LYS A 204 19.67 -10.70 -7.61
C LYS A 204 18.32 -10.17 -8.09
N LEU A 205 18.27 -8.90 -8.51
CA LEU A 205 17.09 -8.28 -9.13
C LEU A 205 16.89 -8.66 -10.60
N GLY A 206 17.76 -9.51 -11.17
CA GLY A 206 17.64 -10.05 -12.52
C GLY A 206 18.41 -9.28 -13.59
N LEU A 207 19.34 -8.39 -13.19
CA LEU A 207 20.28 -7.76 -14.12
C LEU A 207 21.47 -8.69 -14.40
N THR A 208 22.02 -8.60 -15.61
CA THR A 208 23.34 -9.18 -15.89
C THR A 208 24.43 -8.36 -15.22
N ARG A 209 25.65 -8.90 -15.10
CA ARG A 209 26.78 -8.19 -14.46
C ARG A 209 27.08 -6.85 -15.16
N SER A 210 27.06 -6.83 -16.49
CA SER A 210 27.27 -5.62 -17.29
C SER A 210 26.17 -4.57 -17.07
N GLU A 211 24.91 -4.99 -17.05
CA GLU A 211 23.75 -4.16 -16.74
C GLU A 211 23.85 -3.57 -15.32
N ALA A 212 24.22 -4.40 -14.34
CA ALA A 212 24.39 -3.99 -12.95
C ALA A 212 25.51 -2.96 -12.77
N ILE A 213 26.66 -3.16 -13.44
CA ILE A 213 27.77 -2.20 -13.45
C ILE A 213 27.32 -0.88 -14.06
N ARG A 214 26.61 -0.95 -15.19
CA ARG A 214 26.13 0.24 -15.89
C ARG A 214 25.10 1.02 -15.07
N LYS A 215 24.15 0.33 -14.44
CA LYS A 215 23.19 0.94 -13.51
C LYS A 215 23.88 1.63 -12.34
N THR A 216 24.88 0.95 -11.75
CA THR A 216 25.69 1.53 -10.67
C THR A 216 26.45 2.78 -11.14
N ALA A 217 26.95 2.77 -12.37
CA ALA A 217 27.63 3.93 -12.96
C ALA A 217 26.67 5.13 -13.13
N GLU A 218 25.45 4.90 -13.63
CA GLU A 218 24.44 5.95 -13.78
C GLU A 218 24.02 6.55 -12.42
N GLU A 219 23.79 5.72 -11.41
CA GLU A 219 23.45 6.19 -10.05
C GLU A 219 24.57 6.96 -9.38
N GLU A 220 25.83 6.64 -9.69
CA GLU A 220 27.01 7.31 -9.14
C GLU A 220 27.54 8.45 -10.02
N GLY A 221 26.86 8.77 -11.12
CA GLY A 221 27.23 9.84 -12.06
C GLY A 221 28.56 9.59 -12.77
N VAL A 222 28.89 8.33 -13.05
CA VAL A 222 30.11 7.92 -13.76
C VAL A 222 29.76 7.58 -15.20
N ASP A 223 30.21 8.44 -16.13
CA ASP A 223 30.12 8.22 -17.59
C ASP A 223 31.47 7.82 -18.19
#